data_AF-A0A918HJF6-F1
#
_entry.id   AF-A0A918HJF6-F1
#
_cell.length_a   1.000
_cell.length_b   1.000
_cell.length_c   1.000
_cell.angle_alpha   90.00
_cell.angle_beta   90.00
_cell.angle_gamma   90.00
#
_symmetry.space_group_name_H-M   'P 1'
#
loop_
_entity.id
_entity.type
_entity.pdbx_description
1 polymer ?
#
loop_
_entity_poly.entity_id
_entity_poly.type
_entity_poly.pdbx_seq_one_letter_code
_entity_poly.pdbx_strand_id
1 'polypeptide(L)'
;MPLTLTSRPAAYLGRWGEDTETARAGRLWGGGVGHRAVSSPYAQLVQPTSDNTASLITAFPVELAGDAEAVLAIMPASRLRPAAPFSVVVQGRRVCIPGRLYNEEPQADAVATLSRRRQQLLHCLYSRHSDGWVRQRHLSEIVDSEDPWVIPFVVQLVGEYVVEILVDICEGLRDLGTQGTRAHLAYGQFLVDNPAFFARTQRRVVSYWSCYYRSAYASFSGYLGCTLLDLLRSAASDRTGRPWPSLAPAVGTRVDGHC
;
A
#
# COMPACT_ATOMS: atom_id res chain seq x y z
N MET A 1 9.21 21.37 -19.92
CA MET A 1 8.98 22.54 -19.04
C MET A 1 9.13 22.08 -17.61
N PRO A 2 9.92 22.75 -16.77
CA PRO A 2 10.16 22.30 -15.41
C PRO A 2 8.89 22.53 -14.57
N LEU A 3 8.39 21.46 -13.95
CA LEU A 3 7.30 21.54 -12.98
C LEU A 3 7.84 22.15 -11.69
N THR A 4 7.59 23.44 -11.50
CA THR A 4 7.77 24.11 -10.22
C THR A 4 6.76 23.52 -9.22
N LEU A 5 7.25 22.74 -8.25
CA LEU A 5 6.47 22.42 -7.04
C LEU A 5 6.26 23.71 -6.25
N THR A 6 5.18 24.41 -6.57
CA THR A 6 4.69 25.52 -5.77
C THR A 6 4.14 24.98 -4.45
N SER A 7 4.79 25.38 -3.35
CA SER A 7 4.26 25.53 -1.99
C SER A 7 3.42 24.38 -1.42
N ARG A 8 3.97 23.70 -0.40
CA ARG A 8 3.24 22.86 0.55
C ARG A 8 1.89 23.50 0.93
N PRO A 9 0.74 22.84 0.72
CA PRO A 9 -0.51 23.32 1.30
C PRO A 9 -0.35 23.33 2.82
N ALA A 10 -0.52 24.51 3.43
CA ALA A 10 -0.45 24.73 4.88
C ALA A 10 -1.54 23.97 5.68
N ALA A 11 -2.34 23.13 5.03
CA ALA A 11 -3.44 22.38 5.64
C ALA A 11 -3.02 21.05 6.31
N TYR A 12 -1.77 20.60 6.17
CA TYR A 12 -1.38 19.22 6.51
C TYR A 12 -0.38 19.08 7.66
N LEU A 13 -0.26 20.10 8.54
CA LEU A 13 0.63 20.07 9.71
C LEU A 13 -0.08 19.88 11.06
N GLY A 14 -1.32 19.40 11.08
CA GLY A 14 -1.94 19.08 12.38
C GLY A 14 -3.35 18.52 12.28
N ARG A 15 -3.48 17.19 12.28
CA ARG A 15 -4.57 16.45 12.94
C ARG A 15 -4.42 14.93 12.82
N TRP A 16 -3.46 14.38 13.55
CA TRP A 16 -3.73 13.16 14.33
C TRP A 16 -3.91 13.59 15.79
N GLY A 17 -4.99 14.33 16.06
CA GLY A 17 -5.42 14.61 17.42
C GLY A 17 -6.32 13.46 17.87
N GLU A 18 -5.82 12.66 18.82
CA GLU A 18 -6.51 11.76 19.77
C GLU A 18 -7.58 10.75 19.29
N ASP A 19 -7.97 10.76 18.02
CA ASP A 19 -8.94 9.83 17.46
C ASP A 19 -8.23 8.67 16.75
N THR A 20 -8.07 7.56 17.46
CA THR A 20 -7.63 6.28 16.89
C THR A 20 -8.51 5.85 15.71
N GLU A 21 -7.95 5.10 14.76
CA GLU A 21 -8.65 4.56 13.57
C GLU A 21 -9.96 3.81 13.94
N THR A 22 -10.00 3.25 15.15
CA THR A 22 -11.16 2.65 15.81
C THR A 22 -12.32 3.64 16.03
N ALA A 23 -12.04 4.91 16.31
CA ALA A 23 -13.04 5.95 16.55
C ALA A 23 -13.73 6.41 15.25
N ARG A 24 -13.03 6.41 14.11
CA ARG A 24 -13.64 6.67 12.80
C ARG A 24 -14.51 5.51 12.33
N ALA A 25 -14.13 4.27 12.64
CA ALA A 25 -14.97 3.09 12.37
C ALA A 25 -16.17 2.98 13.34
N GLY A 26 -15.99 3.34 14.62
CA GLY A 26 -17.00 3.22 15.68
C GLY A 26 -18.11 4.28 15.64
N ARG A 27 -17.85 5.49 15.12
CA ARG A 27 -18.87 6.55 15.02
C ARG A 27 -19.94 6.33 13.95
N LEU A 28 -19.86 5.23 13.19
CA LEU A 28 -20.83 4.88 12.13
C LEU A 28 -21.74 3.69 12.48
N TRP A 29 -21.57 3.07 13.65
CA TRP A 29 -22.44 1.98 14.15
C TRP A 29 -23.06 2.29 15.52
N GLY A 30 -23.34 3.56 15.79
CA GLY A 30 -23.91 4.05 17.04
C GLY A 30 -25.38 4.45 16.94
N GLY A 31 -26.26 3.53 16.51
CA GLY A 31 -27.71 3.67 16.69
C GLY A 31 -28.15 2.84 17.90
N GLY A 32 -28.41 3.51 19.02
CA GLY A 32 -28.74 2.84 20.28
C GLY A 32 -30.15 2.22 20.30
N VAL A 33 -30.23 0.95 20.71
CA VAL A 33 -31.38 0.37 21.41
C VAL A 33 -30.84 -0.62 22.45
N GLY A 34 -31.38 -0.56 23.68
CA GLY A 34 -30.86 -1.25 24.85
C GLY A 34 -31.10 -2.77 24.94
N HIS A 35 -30.34 -3.35 25.87
CA HIS A 35 -30.47 -4.65 26.56
C HIS A 35 -30.52 -5.96 25.76
N ARG A 36 -29.39 -6.67 25.74
CA ARG A 36 -29.12 -7.91 26.52
C ARG A 36 -27.70 -8.38 26.18
N ALA A 37 -26.96 -8.88 27.17
CA ALA A 37 -25.65 -9.47 26.95
C ALA A 37 -25.79 -10.73 26.08
N VAL A 38 -25.58 -10.58 24.78
CA VAL A 38 -25.42 -11.68 23.84
C VAL A 38 -23.93 -11.81 23.57
N SER A 39 -23.35 -12.93 24.00
CA SER A 39 -21.96 -13.27 23.75
C SER A 39 -21.63 -13.13 22.26
N SER A 40 -20.65 -12.30 21.93
CA SER A 40 -20.22 -12.07 20.55
C SER A 40 -19.68 -13.37 19.94
N PRO A 41 -20.20 -13.83 18.79
CA PRO A 41 -19.71 -15.04 18.12
C PRO A 41 -18.32 -14.86 17.48
N TYR A 42 -17.69 -13.68 17.59
CA TYR A 42 -16.39 -13.38 17.01
C TYR A 42 -15.18 -13.72 17.90
N ALA A 43 -15.39 -14.22 19.11
CA ALA A 43 -14.30 -14.65 19.99
C ALA A 43 -13.89 -16.11 19.69
N GLN A 44 -13.40 -16.39 18.48
CA GLN A 44 -12.63 -17.60 18.23
C GLN A 44 -11.17 -17.33 18.54
N LEU A 45 -10.76 -17.67 19.78
CA LEU A 45 -9.36 -17.89 20.11
C LEU A 45 -8.88 -19.10 19.30
N VAL A 46 -7.90 -18.92 18.41
CA VAL A 46 -7.33 -20.01 17.61
C VAL A 46 -5.82 -20.09 17.81
N GLN A 47 -5.35 -21.32 17.93
CA GLN A 47 -3.95 -21.71 18.10
C GLN A 47 -3.06 -21.23 16.94
N PRO A 48 -1.76 -20.97 17.18
CA PRO A 48 -0.82 -20.57 16.13
C PRO A 48 -0.69 -21.71 15.11
N THR A 49 -1.17 -21.50 13.89
CA THR A 49 -1.11 -22.50 12.82
C THR A 49 0.07 -22.21 11.89
N SER A 50 0.85 -23.25 11.62
CA SER A 50 2.03 -23.28 10.74
C SER A 50 1.76 -22.84 9.29
N ASP A 51 0.50 -22.79 8.87
CA ASP A 51 0.08 -22.42 7.50
C ASP A 51 0.36 -20.95 7.13
N ASN A 52 0.47 -20.06 8.11
CA ASN A 52 0.66 -18.64 7.84
C ASN A 52 2.09 -18.33 7.35
N THR A 53 3.09 -19.03 7.89
CA THR A 53 4.52 -18.78 7.61
C THR A 53 4.88 -19.12 6.16
N ALA A 54 4.38 -20.26 5.66
CA ALA A 54 4.60 -20.66 4.27
C ALA A 54 4.03 -19.63 3.28
N SER A 55 2.90 -19.00 3.62
CA SER A 55 2.30 -17.95 2.79
C SER A 55 3.20 -16.71 2.69
N LEU A 56 3.90 -16.31 3.75
CA LEU A 56 4.72 -15.09 3.75
C LEU A 56 6.05 -15.27 3.00
N ILE A 57 6.61 -16.48 2.98
CA ILE A 57 7.80 -16.79 2.17
C ILE A 57 7.49 -16.57 0.68
N THR A 58 6.30 -16.98 0.23
CA THR A 58 5.89 -16.83 -1.18
C THR A 58 5.61 -15.39 -1.63
N ALA A 59 5.68 -14.41 -0.71
CA ALA A 59 5.59 -12.99 -1.05
C ALA A 59 6.79 -12.48 -1.83
N PHE A 60 7.89 -13.25 -1.84
CA PHE A 60 9.14 -12.90 -2.49
C PHE A 60 9.52 -13.96 -3.54
N PRO A 61 10.38 -13.62 -4.52
CA PRO A 61 11.00 -14.60 -5.40
C PRO A 61 11.69 -15.72 -4.61
N VAL A 62 11.64 -16.96 -5.11
CA VAL A 62 12.16 -18.15 -4.43
C VAL A 62 13.64 -18.05 -4.05
N GLU A 63 14.44 -17.24 -4.78
CA GLU A 63 15.82 -16.92 -4.47
C GLU A 63 16.00 -16.29 -3.08
N LEU A 64 14.93 -15.63 -2.58
CA LEU A 64 14.90 -14.94 -1.30
C LEU A 64 14.24 -15.78 -0.20
N ALA A 65 13.90 -17.04 -0.45
CA ALA A 65 13.19 -17.86 0.53
C ALA A 65 13.95 -17.98 1.86
N GLY A 66 15.26 -18.23 1.84
CA GLY A 66 16.07 -18.29 3.05
C GLY A 66 16.20 -16.94 3.78
N ASP A 67 16.18 -15.83 3.04
CA ASP A 67 16.13 -14.49 3.65
C ASP A 67 14.77 -14.21 4.29
N ALA A 68 13.67 -14.62 3.63
CA ALA A 68 12.32 -14.52 4.16
C ALA A 68 12.13 -15.39 5.42
N GLU A 69 12.65 -16.62 5.43
CA GLU A 69 12.65 -17.49 6.62
C GLU A 69 13.37 -16.84 7.81
N ALA A 70 14.54 -16.23 7.58
CA ALA A 70 15.28 -15.52 8.62
C ALA A 70 14.51 -14.31 9.17
N VAL A 71 13.78 -13.59 8.31
CA VAL A 71 12.90 -12.48 8.73
C VAL A 71 11.72 -13.01 9.55
N LEU A 72 11.07 -14.08 9.10
CA LEU A 72 9.92 -14.67 9.78
C LEU A 72 10.30 -15.24 11.16
N ALA A 73 11.53 -15.72 11.32
CA ALA A 73 12.04 -16.23 12.59
C ALA A 73 12.07 -15.15 13.71
N ILE A 74 12.20 -13.87 13.36
CA ILE A 74 12.18 -12.78 14.34
C ILE A 74 10.82 -12.10 14.48
N MET A 75 9.87 -12.36 13.55
CA MET A 75 8.55 -11.76 13.60
C MET A 75 7.70 -12.37 14.71
N PRO A 76 7.16 -11.57 15.64
CA PRO A 76 6.21 -12.06 16.64
C PRO A 76 5.01 -12.74 15.98
N ALA A 77 4.51 -13.82 16.60
CA ALA A 77 3.32 -14.50 16.11
C ALA A 77 2.08 -13.59 16.24
N SER A 78 1.24 -13.54 15.19
CA SER A 78 -0.04 -12.86 15.27
C SER A 78 -1.13 -13.73 15.91
N ARG A 79 -2.05 -13.08 16.62
CA ARG A 79 -3.29 -13.70 17.12
C ARG A 79 -4.42 -13.71 16.08
N LEU A 80 -4.24 -12.99 14.97
CA LEU A 80 -5.23 -12.86 13.91
C LEU A 80 -4.70 -13.44 12.60
N ARG A 81 -5.61 -14.00 11.81
CA ARG A 81 -5.27 -14.44 10.46
C ARG A 81 -5.07 -13.22 9.57
N PRO A 82 -4.09 -13.23 8.66
CA PRO A 82 -3.98 -12.19 7.66
C PRO A 82 -5.24 -12.09 6.79
N ALA A 83 -5.50 -10.88 6.30
CA ALA A 83 -6.47 -10.76 5.21
C ALA A 83 -5.99 -11.51 3.96
N ALA A 84 -6.93 -11.90 3.10
CA ALA A 84 -6.66 -12.71 1.93
C ALA A 84 -5.49 -12.13 1.09
N PRO A 85 -4.50 -12.97 0.72
CA PRO A 85 -3.38 -12.53 -0.10
C PRO A 85 -3.83 -12.31 -1.55
N PHE A 86 -2.95 -11.74 -2.35
CA PHE A 86 -3.16 -11.58 -3.78
C PHE A 86 -1.88 -11.90 -4.55
N SER A 87 -2.03 -12.49 -5.73
CA SER A 87 -0.88 -12.86 -6.57
C SER A 87 -0.57 -11.79 -7.61
N VAL A 88 0.72 -11.57 -7.82
CA VAL A 88 1.27 -10.73 -8.90
C VAL A 88 2.49 -11.44 -9.52
N VAL A 89 2.94 -10.93 -10.65
CA VAL A 89 4.14 -11.36 -11.35
C VAL A 89 5.25 -10.34 -11.12
N VAL A 90 6.41 -10.79 -10.67
CA VAL A 90 7.64 -9.99 -10.54
C VAL A 90 8.71 -10.68 -11.38
N GLN A 91 9.26 -9.98 -12.37
CA GLN A 91 10.29 -10.50 -13.29
C GLN A 91 9.94 -11.88 -13.87
N GLY A 92 8.69 -12.05 -14.32
CA GLY A 92 8.20 -13.31 -14.91
C GLY A 92 7.84 -14.41 -13.90
N ARG A 93 7.98 -14.17 -12.59
CA ARG A 93 7.66 -15.15 -11.53
C ARG A 93 6.45 -14.72 -10.71
N ARG A 94 5.56 -15.66 -10.43
CA ARG A 94 4.41 -15.40 -9.57
C ARG A 94 4.86 -15.37 -8.10
N VAL A 95 4.47 -14.31 -7.40
CA VAL A 95 4.59 -14.15 -5.94
C VAL A 95 3.21 -13.89 -5.32
N CYS A 96 3.05 -14.16 -4.04
CA CYS A 96 1.80 -14.02 -3.29
C CYS A 96 1.95 -12.97 -2.18
N ILE A 97 1.50 -11.76 -2.45
CA ILE A 97 1.63 -10.64 -1.51
C ILE A 97 0.56 -10.77 -0.41
N PRO A 98 0.94 -10.65 0.88
CA PRO A 98 -0.02 -10.76 1.96
C PRO A 98 -1.01 -9.59 1.96
N GLY A 99 -2.22 -9.86 2.43
CA GLY A 99 -3.28 -8.87 2.60
C GLY A 99 -2.94 -7.87 3.70
N ARG A 100 -3.61 -7.95 4.85
CA ARG A 100 -3.28 -7.20 6.06
C ARG A 100 -2.61 -8.14 7.06
N LEU A 101 -1.50 -7.71 7.63
CA LEU A 101 -0.81 -8.41 8.72
C LEU A 101 -1.16 -7.78 10.06
N TYR A 102 -1.18 -8.60 11.10
CA TYR A 102 -1.51 -8.22 12.47
C TYR A 102 -0.42 -8.71 13.45
N ASN A 103 0.78 -8.97 12.92
CA ASN A 103 1.94 -9.33 13.72
C ASN A 103 2.47 -8.05 14.36
N GLU A 104 2.70 -8.07 15.67
CA GLU A 104 3.44 -6.99 16.33
C GLU A 104 4.83 -6.84 15.70
N GLU A 105 5.45 -5.68 15.84
CA GLU A 105 6.81 -5.47 15.34
C GLU A 105 7.85 -6.26 16.16
N PRO A 106 8.89 -6.82 15.52
CA PRO A 106 10.03 -7.39 16.22
C PRO A 106 10.74 -6.34 17.07
N GLN A 107 11.49 -6.80 18.07
CA GLN A 107 12.34 -5.92 18.86
C GLN A 107 13.45 -5.30 18.01
N ALA A 108 13.78 -4.02 18.26
CA ALA A 108 14.70 -3.25 17.43
C ALA A 108 16.12 -3.84 17.38
N ASP A 109 16.58 -4.46 18.48
CA ASP A 109 17.85 -5.17 18.55
C ASP A 109 17.89 -6.39 17.62
N ALA A 110 16.82 -7.18 17.57
CA ALA A 110 16.69 -8.30 16.65
C ALA A 110 16.72 -7.83 15.18
N VAL A 111 16.02 -6.73 14.86
CA VAL A 111 16.05 -6.13 13.50
C VAL A 111 17.45 -5.65 13.14
N ALA A 112 18.18 -5.04 14.08
CA ALA A 112 19.53 -4.55 13.86
C ALA A 112 20.54 -5.67 13.51
N THR A 113 20.27 -6.92 13.89
CA THR A 113 21.10 -8.08 13.50
C THR A 113 20.87 -8.55 12.07
N LEU A 114 19.78 -8.14 11.42
CA LEU A 114 19.47 -8.53 10.05
C LEU A 114 20.38 -7.82 9.05
N SER A 115 20.72 -8.52 7.97
CA SER A 115 21.36 -7.88 6.80
C SER A 115 20.41 -6.84 6.18
N ARG A 116 20.96 -5.85 5.47
CA ARG A 116 20.16 -4.82 4.77
C ARG A 116 19.04 -5.43 3.90
N ARG A 117 19.35 -6.51 3.18
CA ARG A 117 18.36 -7.22 2.36
C ARG A 117 17.22 -7.78 3.20
N ARG A 118 17.52 -8.43 4.33
CA ARG A 118 16.50 -8.98 5.24
C ARG A 118 15.67 -7.88 5.91
N GLN A 119 16.29 -6.75 6.27
CA GLN A 119 15.54 -5.58 6.74
C GLN A 119 14.57 -5.06 5.67
N GLN A 120 14.98 -5.02 4.41
CA GLN A 120 14.12 -4.61 3.31
C GLN A 120 12.93 -5.58 3.10
N LEU A 121 13.14 -6.90 3.23
CA LEU A 121 12.04 -7.88 3.24
C LEU A 121 11.09 -7.66 4.42
N LEU A 122 11.62 -7.41 5.62
CA LEU A 122 10.84 -7.07 6.80
C LEU A 122 9.96 -5.85 6.52
N HIS A 123 10.55 -4.76 6.01
CA HIS A 123 9.83 -3.55 5.67
C HIS A 123 8.75 -3.78 4.59
N CYS A 124 9.01 -4.62 3.59
CA CYS A 124 7.98 -5.05 2.64
C CYS A 124 6.80 -5.72 3.36
N LEU A 125 7.05 -6.68 4.27
CA LEU A 125 5.97 -7.33 5.03
C LEU A 125 5.21 -6.33 5.91
N TYR A 126 5.90 -5.48 6.67
CA TYR A 126 5.24 -4.53 7.57
C TYR A 126 4.60 -3.33 6.86
N SER A 127 4.91 -3.08 5.58
CA SER A 127 4.09 -2.20 4.72
C SER A 127 2.65 -2.72 4.54
N ARG A 128 2.39 -3.98 4.92
CA ARG A 128 1.07 -4.62 4.95
C ARG A 128 0.43 -4.67 6.34
N HIS A 129 1.05 -4.09 7.36
CA HIS A 129 0.51 -4.09 8.73
C HIS A 129 -0.88 -3.43 8.82
N SER A 130 -1.69 -3.77 9.83
CA SER A 130 -3.02 -3.17 10.01
C SER A 130 -2.94 -1.70 10.43
N ASP A 131 -1.95 -1.35 11.25
CA ASP A 131 -1.71 0.02 11.70
C ASP A 131 -1.11 0.89 10.57
N GLY A 132 -1.75 2.03 10.29
CA GLY A 132 -1.29 3.02 9.30
C GLY A 132 0.07 3.63 9.59
N TRP A 133 0.43 3.86 10.85
CA TRP A 133 1.73 4.44 11.25
C TRP A 133 2.88 3.47 10.98
N VAL A 134 2.67 2.20 11.33
CA VAL A 134 3.62 1.13 11.07
C VAL A 134 3.83 0.98 9.56
N ARG A 135 2.75 0.96 8.78
CA ARG A 135 2.84 0.89 7.32
C ARG A 135 3.62 2.05 6.71
N GLN A 136 3.34 3.27 7.14
CA GLN A 136 3.99 4.47 6.63
C GLN A 136 5.50 4.45 6.92
N ARG A 137 5.89 4.18 8.18
CA ARG A 137 7.30 4.08 8.56
C ARG A 137 8.04 2.98 7.80
N HIS A 138 7.41 1.82 7.58
CA HIS A 138 8.07 0.76 6.82
C HIS A 138 8.11 1.03 5.32
N LEU A 139 7.13 1.75 4.77
CA LEU A 139 7.17 2.23 3.41
C LEU A 139 8.35 3.19 3.19
N SER A 140 8.59 4.13 4.11
CA SER A 140 9.67 5.12 3.93
C SER A 140 11.06 4.48 3.80
N GLU A 141 11.27 3.28 4.36
CA GLU A 141 12.52 2.52 4.25
C GLU A 141 12.69 1.77 2.91
N ILE A 142 11.64 1.66 2.08
CA ILE A 142 11.66 0.84 0.85
C ILE A 142 11.17 1.57 -0.40
N VAL A 143 10.58 2.75 -0.26
CA VAL A 143 9.91 3.45 -1.37
C VAL A 143 10.88 3.82 -2.51
N ASP A 144 12.14 4.07 -2.19
CA ASP A 144 13.22 4.40 -3.13
C ASP A 144 13.97 3.17 -3.65
N SER A 145 13.57 1.96 -3.23
CA SER A 145 14.24 0.73 -3.64
C SER A 145 14.04 0.45 -5.14
N GLU A 146 15.14 0.12 -5.80
CA GLU A 146 15.16 -0.29 -7.22
C GLU A 146 14.93 -1.80 -7.41
N ASP A 147 14.70 -2.55 -6.32
CA ASP A 147 14.50 -3.99 -6.38
C ASP A 147 13.07 -4.32 -6.85
N PRO A 148 12.90 -5.08 -7.96
CA PRO A 148 11.58 -5.32 -8.52
C PRO A 148 10.58 -6.03 -7.59
N TRP A 149 11.06 -6.80 -6.62
CA TRP A 149 10.23 -7.49 -5.63
C TRP A 149 9.66 -6.57 -4.54
N VAL A 150 10.14 -5.33 -4.43
CA VAL A 150 9.57 -4.30 -3.55
C VAL A 150 8.35 -3.63 -4.19
N ILE A 151 8.36 -3.47 -5.51
CA ILE A 151 7.34 -2.72 -6.28
C ILE A 151 5.89 -3.13 -5.93
N PRO A 152 5.52 -4.42 -5.82
CA PRO A 152 4.16 -4.81 -5.45
C PRO A 152 3.68 -4.19 -4.13
N PHE A 153 4.58 -4.05 -3.15
CA PHE A 153 4.26 -3.53 -1.82
C PHE A 153 3.99 -2.02 -1.88
N VAL A 154 4.79 -1.28 -2.66
CA VAL A 154 4.60 0.16 -2.88
C VAL A 154 3.33 0.43 -3.68
N VAL A 155 3.15 -0.23 -4.83
CA VAL A 155 1.98 0.01 -5.69
C VAL A 155 0.67 -0.42 -5.01
N GLN A 156 0.70 -1.46 -4.17
CA GLN A 156 -0.47 -1.86 -3.40
C GLN A 156 -0.91 -0.74 -2.44
N LEU A 157 0.03 -0.02 -1.81
CA LEU A 157 -0.27 1.11 -0.91
C LEU A 157 -0.87 2.33 -1.63
N VAL A 158 -0.55 2.54 -2.92
CA VAL A 158 -1.20 3.59 -3.73
C VAL A 158 -2.72 3.40 -3.76
N GLY A 159 -3.18 2.15 -3.79
CA GLY A 159 -4.60 1.80 -3.81
C GLY A 159 -5.24 1.73 -2.42
N GLU A 160 -4.67 2.34 -1.38
CA GLU A 160 -5.22 2.36 -0.01
C GLU A 160 -5.69 3.76 0.39
N TYR A 161 -6.56 3.85 1.41
CA TYR A 161 -7.28 5.08 1.74
C TYR A 161 -6.50 6.07 2.63
N VAL A 162 -5.17 5.98 2.70
CA VAL A 162 -4.35 6.82 3.61
C VAL A 162 -3.55 7.81 2.77
N VAL A 163 -3.96 9.08 2.76
CA VAL A 163 -3.32 10.10 1.90
C VAL A 163 -1.90 10.46 2.35
N GLU A 164 -1.57 10.33 3.64
CA GLU A 164 -0.21 10.52 4.17
C GLU A 164 0.79 9.55 3.50
N ILE A 165 0.38 8.29 3.33
CA ILE A 165 1.15 7.29 2.59
C ILE A 165 1.32 7.72 1.13
N LEU A 166 0.31 8.33 0.50
CA LEU A 166 0.46 8.84 -0.87
C LEU A 166 1.47 9.98 -0.97
N VAL A 167 1.63 10.81 0.07
CA VAL A 167 2.68 11.84 0.12
C VAL A 167 4.05 11.19 0.05
N ASP A 168 4.32 10.21 0.90
CA ASP A 168 5.63 9.51 0.94
C ASP A 168 5.93 8.80 -0.38
N ILE A 169 4.91 8.18 -1.00
CA ILE A 169 5.07 7.56 -2.33
C ILE A 169 5.36 8.62 -3.39
N CYS A 170 4.66 9.76 -3.38
CA CYS A 170 4.92 10.85 -4.32
C CYS A 170 6.36 11.36 -4.19
N GLU A 171 6.86 11.52 -2.97
CA GLU A 171 8.22 11.99 -2.70
C GLU A 171 9.28 10.95 -3.09
N GLY A 172 9.07 9.67 -2.76
CA GLY A 172 9.99 8.58 -3.10
C GLY A 172 10.02 8.23 -4.59
N LEU A 173 8.90 8.42 -5.30
CA LEU A 173 8.79 8.13 -6.74
C LEU A 173 8.86 9.38 -7.62
N ARG A 174 9.45 10.49 -7.14
CA ARG A 174 9.61 11.72 -7.94
C ARG A 174 10.30 11.48 -9.28
N ASP A 175 11.32 10.63 -9.30
CA ASP A 175 12.10 10.35 -10.50
C ASP A 175 11.44 9.32 -11.43
N LEU A 176 10.28 8.76 -11.04
CA LEU A 176 9.54 7.82 -11.88
C LEU A 176 9.06 8.45 -13.20
N GLY A 177 8.85 9.77 -13.22
CA GLY A 177 8.52 10.52 -14.43
C GLY A 177 9.68 10.64 -15.43
N THR A 178 10.92 10.35 -15.01
CA THR A 178 12.09 10.42 -15.87
C THR A 178 12.24 9.12 -16.65
N GLN A 179 11.96 9.18 -17.95
CA GLN A 179 12.06 8.05 -18.87
C GLN A 179 13.46 7.42 -18.86
N GLY A 180 13.52 6.10 -18.94
CA GLY A 180 14.77 5.34 -19.02
C GLY A 180 15.50 5.14 -17.70
N THR A 181 15.07 5.76 -16.59
CA THR A 181 15.60 5.43 -15.26
C THR A 181 15.28 3.98 -14.91
N ARG A 182 16.11 3.37 -14.05
CA ARG A 182 15.90 1.99 -13.60
C ARG A 182 14.54 1.80 -12.93
N ALA A 183 14.15 2.74 -12.07
CA ALA A 183 12.83 2.75 -11.43
C ALA A 183 11.69 2.82 -12.47
N HIS A 184 11.76 3.73 -13.44
CA HIS A 184 10.77 3.85 -14.51
C HIS A 184 10.61 2.54 -15.30
N LEU A 185 11.71 1.91 -15.69
CA LEU A 185 11.69 0.64 -16.41
C LEU A 185 11.11 -0.50 -15.55
N ALA A 186 11.49 -0.58 -14.26
CA ALA A 186 11.06 -1.63 -13.36
C ALA A 186 9.56 -1.53 -13.01
N TYR A 187 9.08 -0.33 -12.67
CA TYR A 187 7.65 -0.08 -12.44
C TYR A 187 6.84 -0.28 -13.71
N GLY A 188 7.32 0.23 -14.85
CA GLY A 188 6.67 0.01 -16.15
C GLY A 188 6.50 -1.47 -16.47
N GLN A 189 7.57 -2.27 -16.33
CA GLN A 189 7.51 -3.72 -16.52
C GLN A 189 6.53 -4.40 -15.56
N PHE A 190 6.57 -4.06 -14.27
CA PHE A 190 5.67 -4.65 -13.27
C PHE A 190 4.19 -4.38 -13.60
N LEU A 191 3.85 -3.16 -14.01
CA LEU A 191 2.46 -2.79 -14.35
C LEU A 191 1.98 -3.51 -15.62
N VAL A 192 2.87 -3.67 -16.60
CA VAL A 192 2.60 -4.41 -17.84
C VAL A 192 2.35 -5.89 -17.56
N ASP A 193 3.12 -6.50 -16.66
CA ASP A 193 2.95 -7.89 -16.27
C ASP A 193 1.70 -8.12 -15.41
N ASN A 194 1.14 -7.05 -14.82
CA ASN A 194 0.03 -7.13 -13.85
C ASN A 194 -1.13 -6.17 -14.17
N PRO A 195 -1.74 -6.24 -15.37
CA PRO A 195 -2.74 -5.25 -15.79
C PRO A 195 -4.01 -5.29 -14.92
N ALA A 196 -4.45 -6.47 -14.47
CA ALA A 196 -5.62 -6.60 -13.61
C ALA A 196 -5.39 -6.02 -12.20
N PHE A 197 -4.18 -6.18 -11.67
CA PHE A 197 -3.79 -5.57 -10.40
C PHE A 197 -3.78 -4.05 -10.54
N PHE A 198 -3.13 -3.51 -11.57
CA PHE A 198 -3.08 -2.05 -11.75
C PHE A 198 -4.47 -1.45 -12.03
N ALA A 199 -5.32 -2.13 -12.80
CA ALA A 199 -6.71 -1.71 -12.99
C ALA A 199 -7.50 -1.63 -11.67
N ARG A 200 -7.27 -2.58 -10.74
CA ARG A 200 -7.86 -2.55 -9.40
C ARG A 200 -7.33 -1.37 -8.58
N THR A 201 -6.02 -1.11 -8.63
CA THR A 201 -5.40 0.04 -7.96
C THR A 201 -6.03 1.34 -8.45
N GLN A 202 -6.17 1.54 -9.77
CA GLN A 202 -6.82 2.74 -10.34
C GLN A 202 -8.23 2.94 -9.78
N ARG A 203 -9.06 1.89 -9.77
CA ARG A 203 -10.44 1.96 -9.27
C ARG A 203 -10.51 2.29 -7.77
N ARG A 204 -9.61 1.72 -6.96
CA ARG A 204 -9.54 2.00 -5.51
C ARG A 204 -9.17 3.46 -5.24
N VAL A 205 -8.17 3.98 -5.95
CA VAL A 205 -7.76 5.39 -5.83
C VAL A 205 -8.94 6.34 -6.09
N VAL A 206 -9.71 6.09 -7.15
CA VAL A 206 -10.91 6.88 -7.48
C VAL A 206 -11.99 6.73 -6.41
N SER A 207 -12.27 5.49 -5.99
CA SER A 207 -13.29 5.21 -4.98
C SER A 207 -12.97 5.87 -3.64
N TYR A 208 -11.73 5.76 -3.17
CA TYR A 208 -11.32 6.35 -1.89
C TYR A 208 -11.23 7.86 -1.94
N TRP A 209 -10.79 8.44 -3.06
CA TRP A 209 -10.93 9.88 -3.26
C TRP A 209 -12.39 10.32 -3.08
N SER A 210 -13.31 9.67 -3.80
CA SER A 210 -14.73 10.05 -3.80
C SER A 210 -15.37 9.92 -2.42
N CYS A 211 -15.08 8.83 -1.69
CA CYS A 211 -15.67 8.54 -0.39
C CYS A 211 -15.07 9.35 0.77
N TYR A 212 -13.75 9.58 0.77
CA TYR A 212 -13.05 10.10 1.96
C TYR A 212 -12.41 11.47 1.78
N TYR A 213 -12.07 11.84 0.54
CA TYR A 213 -11.19 12.98 0.28
C TYR A 213 -11.79 14.04 -0.64
N ARG A 214 -12.99 13.84 -1.18
CA ARG A 214 -13.65 14.77 -2.09
C ARG A 214 -13.92 16.15 -1.50
N SER A 215 -14.13 16.24 -0.18
CA SER A 215 -14.29 17.53 0.52
C SER A 215 -12.98 18.33 0.59
N ALA A 216 -11.85 17.66 0.76
CA ALA A 216 -10.52 18.27 0.79
C ALA A 216 -9.94 18.49 -0.62
N TYR A 217 -10.32 17.64 -1.58
CA TYR A 217 -9.87 17.66 -2.96
C TYR A 217 -11.08 17.67 -3.89
N ALA A 218 -11.59 18.87 -4.20
CA ALA A 218 -12.83 19.05 -4.95
C ALA A 218 -12.82 18.41 -6.36
N SER A 219 -11.63 18.26 -6.96
CA SER A 219 -11.43 17.52 -8.21
C SER A 219 -10.47 16.35 -8.01
N PHE A 220 -10.67 15.28 -8.78
CA PHE A 220 -9.76 14.14 -8.77
C PHE A 220 -8.35 14.56 -9.23
N SER A 221 -8.25 15.48 -10.18
CA SER A 221 -6.97 16.01 -10.66
C SER A 221 -6.13 16.74 -9.59
N GLY A 222 -6.76 17.22 -8.51
CA GLY A 222 -6.06 17.83 -7.38
C GLY A 222 -5.59 16.82 -6.32
N TYR A 223 -6.07 15.58 -6.38
CA TYR A 223 -5.74 14.53 -5.42
C TYR A 223 -4.42 13.83 -5.77
N LEU A 224 -3.56 13.61 -4.76
CA LEU A 224 -2.24 12.98 -4.96
C LEU A 224 -2.32 11.60 -5.63
N GLY A 225 -3.39 10.86 -5.38
CA GLY A 225 -3.63 9.59 -6.07
C GLY A 225 -3.71 9.74 -7.59
N CYS A 226 -4.24 10.85 -8.12
CA CYS A 226 -4.25 11.11 -9.57
C CYS A 226 -2.83 11.25 -10.11
N THR A 227 -1.99 12.07 -9.46
CA THR A 227 -0.58 12.25 -9.83
C THR A 227 0.18 10.92 -9.87
N LEU A 228 0.01 10.08 -8.86
CA LEU A 228 0.63 8.75 -8.82
C LEU A 228 0.14 7.84 -9.94
N LEU A 229 -1.17 7.84 -10.23
CA LEU A 229 -1.70 7.07 -11.35
C LEU A 229 -1.15 7.55 -12.69
N ASP A 230 -0.95 8.86 -12.88
CA ASP A 230 -0.34 9.42 -14.09
C ASP A 230 1.12 8.97 -14.25
N LEU A 231 1.93 9.05 -13.18
CA LEU A 231 3.32 8.57 -13.21
C LEU A 231 3.41 7.07 -13.54
N LEU A 232 2.60 6.25 -12.88
CA LEU A 232 2.54 4.81 -13.11
C LEU A 232 2.07 4.48 -14.54
N ARG A 233 1.06 5.19 -15.05
CA ARG A 233 0.59 5.02 -16.44
C ARG A 233 1.64 5.45 -17.45
N SER A 234 2.40 6.52 -17.20
CA SER A 234 3.51 6.93 -18.07
C SER A 234 4.54 5.81 -18.20
N ALA A 235 4.99 5.26 -17.06
CA ALA A 235 5.95 4.14 -17.05
C ALA A 235 5.43 2.90 -17.80
N ALA A 236 4.15 2.55 -17.63
CA ALA A 236 3.54 1.43 -18.36
C ALA A 236 3.37 1.73 -19.86
N SER A 237 3.05 2.98 -20.21
CA SER A 237 2.87 3.40 -21.61
C SER A 237 4.20 3.33 -22.37
N ASP A 238 5.24 3.91 -21.78
CA ASP A 238 6.59 3.92 -22.35
C ASP A 238 7.13 2.50 -22.52
N ARG A 239 6.85 1.60 -21.55
CA ARG A 239 7.24 0.20 -21.66
C ARG A 239 6.56 -0.55 -22.82
N THR A 240 5.32 -0.19 -23.16
CA THR A 240 4.55 -0.85 -24.22
C THR A 240 4.62 -0.15 -25.58
N GLY A 241 5.16 1.07 -25.63
CA GLY A 241 5.14 1.93 -26.81
C GLY A 241 3.73 2.42 -27.20
N ARG A 242 2.74 2.32 -26.30
CA ARG A 242 1.35 2.75 -26.53
C ARG A 242 0.72 3.32 -25.25
N PRO A 243 -0.27 4.22 -25.35
CA PRO A 243 -0.94 4.76 -24.17
C PRO A 243 -1.58 3.68 -23.30
N TRP A 244 -1.32 3.71 -21.99
CA TRP A 244 -1.96 2.83 -21.02
C TRP A 244 -3.38 3.32 -20.68
N PRO A 245 -4.39 2.44 -20.58
CA PRO A 245 -5.76 2.86 -20.29
C PRO A 245 -5.91 3.61 -18.95
N SER A 246 -6.57 4.77 -18.99
CA SER A 246 -7.02 5.48 -17.79
C SER A 246 -8.38 4.96 -17.34
N LEU A 247 -8.45 4.49 -16.09
CA LEU A 247 -9.70 4.13 -15.42
C LEU A 247 -10.11 5.18 -14.38
N ALA A 248 -9.56 6.39 -14.50
CA ALA A 248 -9.86 7.52 -13.64
C ALA A 248 -10.76 8.56 -14.36
N PRO A 249 -11.53 9.37 -13.61
CA PRO A 249 -12.29 10.48 -14.19
C PRO A 249 -11.40 11.41 -15.01
N ALA A 250 -11.96 11.99 -16.08
CA ALA A 250 -11.24 12.92 -16.94
C ALA A 250 -10.86 14.21 -16.20
N VAL A 251 -9.75 14.84 -16.60
CA VAL A 251 -9.34 16.13 -16.06
C VAL A 251 -10.44 17.17 -16.34
N GLY A 252 -10.98 17.79 -15.29
CA GLY A 252 -12.02 18.82 -15.39
C GLY A 252 -13.46 18.34 -15.21
N THR A 253 -13.72 17.02 -15.07
CA THR A 253 -15.05 16.59 -14.63
C THR A 253 -15.21 16.91 -13.15
N ARG A 254 -16.02 17.93 -12.83
CA ARG A 254 -16.83 17.88 -11.61
C ARG A 254 -17.64 16.59 -11.77
N VAL A 255 -17.31 15.58 -10.97
CA VAL A 255 -18.29 14.53 -10.75
C VAL A 255 -19.40 15.29 -10.02
N ASP A 256 -20.53 15.52 -10.65
CA ASP A 256 -21.69 16.04 -9.95
C ASP A 256 -22.22 14.89 -9.08
N GLY A 257 -22.42 15.19 -7.80
CA GLY A 257 -22.76 14.20 -6.80
C GLY A 257 -24.14 13.61 -7.07
N HIS A 258 -24.21 12.29 -7.12
CA HIS A 258 -25.37 11.56 -6.63
C HIS A 258 -24.91 10.48 -5.65
N CYS A 259 -25.74 10.35 -4.62
CA CYS A 259 -25.57 9.64 -3.36
C CYS A 259 -25.14 8.18 -3.49
#